data_AF-A0A7S3NC43-F1
#
_entry.id   AF-A0A7S3NC43-F1
#
_cell.length_a   1.000
_cell.length_b   1.000
_cell.length_c   1.000
_cell.angle_alpha   90.00
_cell.angle_beta   90.00
_cell.angle_gamma   90.00
#
_symmetry.space_group_name_H-M   'P 1'
#
loop_
_entity.id
_entity.type
_entity.pdbx_description
1 polymer ?
#
loop_
_entity_poly.entity_id
_entity_poly.type
_entity_poly.pdbx_seq_one_letter_code
_entity_poly.pdbx_strand_id
1 'polypeptide(L)'
;MKFEGDQKLPPTKADNDEDGLFGMEDVGGGDERLAVLPYKGEVDNSWPSDFVKNPADSDIPDGNLRIEYVHGYRSFDMRDSVKYADDPNEIIYTTAALGIVLKKKENEQRFFNQHRDDVVSMDIHPERNIVAT
;
A
#
# COMPACT_ATOMS: atom_id res chain seq x y z
N MET A 1 -25.12 -28.17 -18.98
CA MET A 1 -26.22 -28.73 -18.18
C MET A 1 -26.55 -27.73 -17.10
N LYS A 2 -27.74 -27.13 -17.17
CA LYS A 2 -28.28 -26.24 -16.13
C LYS A 2 -28.62 -27.09 -14.90
N PHE A 3 -28.32 -26.59 -13.71
CA PHE A 3 -28.89 -27.12 -12.47
C PHE A 3 -29.72 -25.99 -11.84
N GLU A 4 -31.03 -26.11 -12.02
CA GLU A 4 -32.09 -25.38 -11.33
C GLU A 4 -32.35 -26.04 -9.97
N GLY A 5 -32.73 -25.23 -8.97
CA GLY A 5 -33.60 -25.68 -7.89
C GLY A 5 -33.14 -25.36 -6.48
N ASP A 6 -33.28 -24.10 -6.06
CA ASP A 6 -33.45 -23.74 -4.64
C ASP A 6 -34.73 -24.41 -4.10
N GLN A 7 -34.58 -25.41 -3.23
CA GLN A 7 -35.70 -25.99 -2.50
C GLN A 7 -36.03 -25.13 -1.27
N LYS A 8 -37.10 -24.34 -1.34
CA LYS A 8 -37.69 -23.67 -0.17
C LYS A 8 -38.38 -24.70 0.72
N LEU A 9 -37.95 -24.78 1.99
CA LEU A 9 -38.64 -25.51 3.05
C LEU A 9 -40.01 -24.86 3.36
N PRO A 10 -41.05 -25.65 3.69
CA PRO A 10 -42.38 -25.09 3.97
C PRO A 10 -42.40 -24.33 5.31
N PRO A 11 -43.25 -23.29 5.45
CA PRO A 11 -43.40 -22.57 6.70
C PRO A 11 -44.18 -23.41 7.71
N THR A 12 -43.56 -23.70 8.86
CA THR A 12 -44.25 -24.28 10.01
C THR A 12 -45.24 -23.26 10.54
N LYS A 13 -46.54 -23.57 10.52
CA LYS A 13 -47.56 -22.77 11.22
C LYS A 13 -47.30 -22.95 12.72
N ALA A 14 -46.92 -21.87 13.40
CA ALA A 14 -46.99 -21.80 14.85
C ALA A 14 -48.41 -21.37 15.20
N ASP A 15 -49.15 -22.26 15.87
CA ASP A 15 -50.45 -21.94 16.44
C ASP A 15 -50.25 -20.90 17.55
N ASN A 16 -50.97 -19.78 17.43
CA ASN A 16 -51.01 -18.71 18.43
C ASN A 16 -51.93 -19.13 19.58
N ASP A 17 -51.37 -19.77 20.60
CA ASP A 17 -52.01 -19.86 21.91
C ASP A 17 -51.40 -18.78 22.82
N GLU A 18 -52.06 -17.63 22.82
CA GLU A 18 -51.88 -16.57 23.81
C GLU A 18 -52.41 -17.09 25.15
N ASP A 19 -51.52 -17.54 26.05
CA ASP A 19 -51.66 -17.55 27.53
C ASP A 19 -50.57 -18.43 28.21
N GLY A 20 -49.30 -18.19 27.87
CA GLY A 20 -48.14 -18.83 28.51
C GLY A 20 -47.51 -17.96 29.58
N LEU A 21 -47.29 -18.53 30.77
CA LEU A 21 -46.65 -17.98 31.99
C LEU A 21 -45.25 -17.32 31.81
N PHE A 22 -44.73 -17.26 30.58
CA PHE A 22 -43.47 -16.64 30.22
C PHE A 22 -43.75 -15.51 29.22
N GLY A 23 -44.12 -14.33 29.72
CA GLY A 23 -44.13 -13.12 28.92
C GLY A 23 -42.71 -12.84 28.42
N MET A 24 -42.52 -12.84 27.10
CA MET A 24 -41.27 -12.40 26.49
C MET A 24 -41.25 -10.87 26.56
N GLU A 25 -40.69 -10.32 27.64
CA GLU A 25 -40.35 -8.90 27.67
C GLU A 25 -39.28 -8.62 26.61
N ASP A 26 -39.44 -7.53 25.88
CA ASP A 26 -38.41 -7.01 24.98
C ASP A 26 -37.18 -6.68 25.84
N VAL A 27 -36.22 -7.60 25.86
CA VAL A 27 -34.96 -7.43 26.57
C VAL A 27 -34.23 -6.31 25.83
N GLY A 28 -34.36 -5.08 26.33
CA GLY A 28 -33.74 -3.90 25.74
C GLY A 28 -32.28 -4.17 25.41
N GLY A 29 -31.88 -3.88 24.17
CA GLY A 29 -30.56 -4.19 23.63
C GLY A 29 -29.45 -3.84 24.61
N GLY A 30 -28.82 -4.88 25.15
CA GLY A 30 -27.75 -4.79 26.13
C GLY A 30 -26.46 -4.24 25.54
N ASP A 31 -25.39 -4.39 26.30
CA ASP A 31 -24.00 -3.95 26.12
C ASP A 31 -23.28 -4.56 24.90
N GLU A 32 -23.95 -4.67 23.76
CA GLU A 32 -23.42 -5.13 22.47
C GLU A 32 -22.23 -4.29 21.99
N ARG A 33 -21.97 -3.14 22.61
CA ARG A 33 -20.74 -2.34 22.44
C ARG A 33 -19.47 -3.04 22.94
N LEU A 34 -19.57 -4.02 23.85
CA LEU A 34 -18.44 -4.83 24.35
C LEU A 34 -18.26 -6.15 23.58
N ALA A 35 -19.23 -6.55 22.74
CA ALA A 35 -19.18 -7.78 21.95
C ALA A 35 -18.39 -7.65 20.64
N VAL A 36 -17.82 -6.47 20.39
CA VAL A 36 -17.08 -6.13 19.19
C VAL A 36 -15.58 -6.06 19.52
N LEU A 37 -14.72 -6.34 18.55
CA LEU A 37 -13.29 -6.13 18.68
C LEU A 37 -13.00 -4.74 19.27
N PRO A 38 -12.15 -4.63 20.31
CA PRO A 38 -12.01 -3.41 21.11
C PRO A 38 -11.58 -2.16 20.32
N TYR A 39 -11.12 -2.32 19.07
CA TYR A 39 -10.68 -1.24 18.20
C TYR A 39 -11.71 -0.79 17.16
N LYS A 40 -12.80 -1.55 16.93
CA LYS A 40 -13.68 -1.32 15.76
C LYS A 40 -14.41 0.02 15.84
N GLY A 41 -14.91 0.39 17.02
CA GLY A 41 -15.60 1.67 17.20
C GLY A 41 -14.70 2.87 16.95
N GLU A 42 -13.42 2.78 17.31
CA GLU A 42 -12.44 3.85 17.04
C GLU A 42 -12.15 3.99 15.54
N VAL A 43 -12.01 2.85 14.85
CA VAL A 43 -11.85 2.83 13.39
C VAL A 43 -13.08 3.42 12.71
N ASP A 44 -14.29 3.00 13.09
CA ASP A 44 -15.53 3.50 12.50
C ASP A 44 -15.74 5.00 12.76
N ASN A 45 -15.32 5.52 13.93
CA ASN A 45 -15.38 6.95 14.27
C ASN A 45 -14.32 7.82 13.57
N SER A 46 -13.27 7.21 13.00
CA SER A 46 -12.21 7.95 12.29
C SER A 46 -12.62 8.48 10.91
N TRP A 47 -13.75 8.00 10.39
CA TRP A 47 -14.25 8.38 9.06
C TRP A 47 -15.25 9.53 9.21
N PRO A 48 -15.19 10.56 8.37
CA PRO A 48 -16.25 11.58 8.33
C PRO A 48 -17.61 10.92 8.14
N SER A 49 -18.62 11.38 8.88
CA SER A 49 -19.99 10.82 8.83
C SER A 49 -20.63 10.86 7.44
N ASP A 50 -20.18 11.80 6.59
CA ASP A 50 -20.67 11.99 5.23
C ASP A 50 -19.78 11.29 4.17
N PHE A 51 -18.82 10.47 4.58
CA PHE A 51 -17.96 9.75 3.66
C PHE A 51 -18.73 8.59 3.01
N VAL A 52 -18.84 8.61 1.69
CA VAL A 52 -19.39 7.52 0.88
C VAL A 52 -18.26 6.92 0.06
N LYS A 53 -17.89 5.67 0.36
CA LYS A 53 -16.88 4.94 -0.43
C LYS A 53 -17.41 4.70 -1.85
N ASN A 54 -16.66 5.11 -2.86
CA ASN A 54 -16.99 4.75 -4.22
C ASN A 54 -16.57 3.28 -4.45
N PRO A 55 -17.44 2.40 -4.99
CA PRO A 55 -17.05 1.03 -5.32
C PRO A 55 -15.78 0.95 -6.19
N ALA A 56 -15.56 1.94 -7.06
CA ALA A 56 -14.38 2.04 -7.91
C ALA A 56 -13.07 2.38 -7.15
N ASP A 57 -13.14 2.82 -5.89
CA ASP A 57 -11.93 3.12 -5.09
C ASP A 57 -11.10 1.86 -4.78
N SER A 58 -11.67 0.67 -4.99
CA SER A 58 -10.97 -0.61 -4.82
C SER A 58 -10.39 -1.15 -6.13
N ASP A 59 -10.67 -0.49 -7.25
CA ASP A 59 -10.14 -0.88 -8.55
C ASP A 59 -8.67 -0.44 -8.69
N ILE A 60 -7.94 -1.13 -9.56
CA ILE A 60 -6.56 -0.77 -9.88
C ILE A 60 -6.59 0.56 -10.66
N PRO A 61 -5.77 1.56 -10.28
CA PRO A 61 -5.70 2.82 -11.01
C PRO A 61 -5.27 2.62 -12.47
N ASP A 62 -5.79 3.44 -13.38
CA ASP A 62 -5.44 3.42 -14.82
C ASP A 62 -4.02 3.95 -15.12
N GLY A 63 -3.19 4.17 -14.11
CA GLY A 63 -1.89 4.84 -14.21
C GLY A 63 -0.75 4.07 -13.55
N ASN A 64 0.46 4.35 -14.02
CA ASN A 64 1.69 3.85 -13.40
C ASN A 64 2.50 5.00 -12.82
N LEU A 65 3.25 4.71 -11.77
CA LEU A 65 4.20 5.64 -11.18
C LEU A 65 5.59 5.40 -11.76
N ARG A 66 6.34 6.48 -11.95
CA ARG A 66 7.76 6.44 -12.31
C ARG A 66 8.53 7.39 -11.41
N ILE A 67 9.78 7.05 -11.15
CA ILE A 67 10.68 7.94 -10.42
C ILE A 67 10.96 9.16 -11.30
N GLU A 68 10.69 10.35 -10.77
CA GLU A 68 11.00 11.62 -11.44
C GLU A 68 12.35 12.15 -10.97
N TYR A 69 12.54 12.23 -9.66
CA TYR A 69 13.75 12.76 -9.06
C TYR A 69 13.96 12.16 -7.66
N VAL A 70 15.22 11.94 -7.30
CA VAL A 70 15.61 11.50 -5.96
C VAL A 70 16.42 12.59 -5.29
N HIS A 71 16.02 12.93 -4.07
CA HIS A 71 16.68 13.91 -3.24
C HIS A 71 17.54 13.23 -2.17
N GLY A 72 18.72 13.80 -1.92
CA GLY A 72 19.64 13.32 -0.91
C GLY A 72 20.68 12.33 -1.43
N TYR A 73 21.75 12.20 -0.66
CA TYR A 73 22.89 11.31 -0.93
C TYR A 73 23.33 10.68 0.39
N ARG A 74 23.63 9.38 0.37
CA ARG A 74 24.07 8.63 1.54
C ARG A 74 25.56 8.88 1.80
N SER A 75 25.87 9.87 2.64
CA SER A 75 27.25 10.25 2.97
C SER A 75 27.78 9.75 4.32
N PHE A 76 26.91 9.30 5.22
CA PHE A 76 27.29 9.06 6.61
C PHE A 76 28.14 7.79 6.78
N ASP A 77 27.73 6.68 6.15
CA ASP A 77 28.36 5.35 6.26
C ASP A 77 28.97 4.81 4.96
N MET A 78 28.81 5.53 3.85
CA MET A 78 29.41 5.19 2.56
C MET A 78 30.60 6.13 2.26
N ARG A 79 31.62 5.60 1.57
CA ARG A 79 32.81 6.36 1.14
C ARG A 79 33.09 6.06 -0.32
N ASP A 80 33.71 7.02 -1.00
CA ASP A 80 34.14 6.89 -2.40
C ASP A 80 33.01 6.48 -3.38
N SER A 81 31.79 6.89 -3.06
CA SER A 81 30.55 6.50 -3.73
C SER A 81 29.95 7.61 -4.60
N VAL A 82 30.77 8.58 -4.97
CA VAL A 82 30.45 9.63 -5.94
C VAL A 82 31.57 9.65 -6.96
N LYS A 83 31.23 9.36 -8.21
CA LYS A 83 32.17 9.34 -9.34
C LYS A 83 31.67 10.26 -10.44
N TYR A 84 32.58 10.80 -11.24
CA TYR A 84 32.21 11.44 -12.50
C TYR A 84 32.09 10.38 -13.60
N ALA A 85 31.13 10.54 -14.51
CA ALA A 85 31.09 9.75 -15.74
C ALA A 85 32.19 10.21 -16.72
N ASP A 86 32.12 9.77 -17.97
CA ASP A 86 33.00 10.26 -19.03
C ASP A 86 32.83 11.77 -19.27
N ASP A 87 31.57 12.27 -19.29
CA ASP A 87 31.28 13.71 -19.28
C ASP A 87 31.44 14.28 -17.84
N PRO A 88 32.27 15.31 -17.62
CA PRO A 88 32.37 16.01 -16.34
C PRO A 88 31.06 16.64 -15.84
N ASN A 89 30.06 16.81 -16.70
CA ASN A 89 28.72 17.28 -16.33
C ASN A 89 27.82 16.20 -15.75
N GLU A 90 28.19 14.93 -15.87
CA GLU A 90 27.46 13.78 -15.34
C GLU A 90 28.10 13.27 -14.04
N ILE A 91 27.31 13.19 -12.98
CA ILE A 91 27.72 12.66 -11.67
C ILE A 91 27.00 11.34 -11.43
N ILE A 92 27.75 10.32 -11.05
CA ILE A 92 27.24 9.00 -10.69
C ILE A 92 27.33 8.85 -9.18
N TYR A 93 26.23 8.46 -8.55
CA TYR A 93 26.15 8.17 -7.12
C TYR A 93 25.01 7.20 -6.85
N THR A 94 24.92 6.70 -5.62
CA THR A 94 23.82 5.82 -5.20
C THR A 94 23.08 6.36 -3.99
N THR A 95 21.83 5.92 -3.83
CA THR A 95 21.02 6.16 -2.63
C THR A 95 19.96 5.06 -2.53
N ALA A 96 19.69 4.57 -1.32
CA ALA A 96 18.90 3.36 -1.11
C ALA A 96 19.35 2.23 -2.06
N ALA A 97 18.40 1.59 -2.77
CA ALA A 97 18.65 0.56 -3.78
C ALA A 97 18.85 1.11 -5.22
N LEU A 98 19.13 2.40 -5.40
CA LEU A 98 19.18 3.05 -6.70
C LEU A 98 20.60 3.49 -7.09
N GLY A 99 20.99 3.18 -8.32
CA GLY A 99 22.10 3.85 -9.01
C GLY A 99 21.58 5.07 -9.77
N ILE A 100 22.23 6.22 -9.62
CA ILE A 100 21.79 7.49 -10.19
C ILE A 100 22.90 8.09 -11.04
N VAL A 101 22.55 8.54 -12.25
CA VAL A 101 23.38 9.44 -13.06
C VAL A 101 22.68 10.78 -13.19
N LEU A 102 23.24 11.81 -12.56
CA LEU A 102 22.74 13.18 -12.57
C LEU A 102 23.48 14.01 -13.63
N LYS A 103 22.74 14.55 -14.58
CA LYS A 103 23.23 15.60 -15.47
C LYS A 103 23.09 16.96 -14.80
N LYS A 104 24.21 17.58 -14.41
CA LYS A 104 24.20 18.84 -13.64
C LYS A 104 23.57 20.02 -14.38
N LYS A 105 23.70 20.08 -15.71
CA LYS A 105 23.26 21.23 -16.51
C LYS A 105 21.74 21.26 -16.67
N GLU A 106 21.13 20.13 -17.05
CA GLU A 106 19.68 20.01 -17.19
C GLU A 106 18.98 19.70 -15.86
N ASN A 107 19.74 19.32 -14.82
CA ASN A 107 19.21 18.80 -13.56
C ASN A 107 18.28 17.59 -13.76
N GLU A 108 18.66 16.70 -14.68
CA GLU A 108 17.94 15.47 -14.99
C GLU A 108 18.66 14.25 -14.41
N GLN A 109 17.90 13.25 -13.96
CA GLN A 109 18.43 12.02 -13.38
C GLN A 109 18.04 10.80 -14.22
N ARG A 110 18.99 9.89 -14.41
CA ARG A 110 18.76 8.54 -14.94
C ARG A 110 18.96 7.53 -13.81
N PHE A 111 18.12 6.50 -13.78
CA PHE A 111 18.05 5.54 -12.67
C PHE A 111 18.38 4.12 -13.11
N PHE A 112 19.12 3.41 -12.27
CA PHE A 112 19.23 1.96 -12.26
C PHE A 112 18.54 1.42 -11.01
N ASN A 113 17.46 0.64 -11.19
CA ASN A 113 16.53 0.26 -10.12
C ASN A 113 16.34 -1.27 -9.97
N GLN A 114 17.39 -2.04 -10.27
CA GLN A 114 17.31 -3.51 -10.25
C GLN A 114 17.77 -4.13 -8.92
N HIS A 115 18.39 -3.35 -8.04
CA HIS A 115 18.71 -3.85 -6.69
C HIS A 115 17.43 -4.00 -5.87
N ARG A 116 17.38 -5.05 -5.07
CA ARG A 116 16.26 -5.33 -4.15
C ARG A 116 16.52 -4.84 -2.73
N ASP A 117 17.75 -4.44 -2.45
CA ASP A 117 18.23 -3.97 -1.15
C ASP A 117 19.23 -2.82 -1.37
N ASP A 118 19.60 -2.15 -0.29
CA ASP A 118 20.47 -0.98 -0.31
C ASP A 118 21.82 -1.24 -1.00
N VAL A 119 22.21 -0.30 -1.87
CA VAL A 119 23.56 -0.29 -2.45
C VAL A 119 24.55 0.20 -1.40
N VAL A 120 25.52 -0.64 -1.05
CA VAL A 120 26.52 -0.36 -0.01
C VAL A 120 27.86 0.11 -0.57
N SER A 121 28.15 -0.16 -1.83
CA SER A 121 29.39 0.21 -2.51
C SER A 121 29.15 0.40 -4.01
N MET A 122 30.00 1.18 -4.67
CA MET A 122 30.03 1.24 -6.13
C MET A 122 31.44 1.57 -6.61
N ASP A 123 31.77 1.16 -7.82
CA ASP A 123 32.95 1.66 -8.52
C ASP A 123 32.72 1.72 -10.04
N ILE A 124 33.53 2.51 -10.72
CA ILE A 124 33.43 2.74 -12.16
C ILE A 124 34.64 2.13 -12.88
N HIS A 125 34.39 1.47 -14.00
CA HIS A 125 35.47 0.98 -14.86
C HIS A 125 36.34 2.16 -15.35
N PRO A 126 37.67 1.99 -15.57
CA PRO A 126 38.54 3.08 -16.04
C PRO A 126 38.11 3.73 -17.35
N GLU A 127 37.43 2.98 -18.24
CA GLU A 127 36.84 3.50 -19.49
C GLU A 127 35.51 4.24 -19.28
N ARG A 128 35.01 4.31 -18.04
CA ARG A 128 33.82 5.07 -17.64
C ARG A 128 32.52 4.69 -18.35
N ASN A 129 32.46 3.51 -18.93
CA ASN A 129 31.32 2.95 -19.65
C ASN A 129 30.44 2.02 -18.79
N ILE A 130 30.98 1.47 -17.70
CA ILE A 130 30.32 0.47 -16.85
C ILE A 130 30.52 0.85 -15.39
N VAL A 131 29.47 0.61 -14.59
CA VAL A 131 29.47 0.78 -13.13
C VAL A 131 29.18 -0.58 -12.50
N ALA A 132 29.94 -0.92 -11.46
CA ALA A 132 29.68 -2.06 -10.58
C ALA A 132 29.18 -1.55 -9.22
N THR A 133 28.24 -2.28 -8.62
CA THR A 133 27.50 -1.92 -7.40
C THR A 133 27.21 -3.16 -6.59
#